data_AF-A0A975LC41-F1
#
_entry.id   AF-A0A975LC41-F1
#
_cell.length_a   1.000
_cell.length_b   1.000
_cell.length_c   1.000
_cell.angle_alpha   90.00
_cell.angle_beta   90.00
_cell.angle_gamma   90.00
#
_symmetry.space_group_name_H-M   'P 1'
#
loop_
_entity.id
_entity.type
_entity.pdbx_description
1 polymer ?
#
loop_
_entity_poly.entity_id
_entity_poly.type
_entity_poly.pdbx_seq_one_letter_code
_entity_poly.pdbx_strand_id
1 'polypeptide(L)'
;MTVSAVDTGSAYERIAADYPRWHVTHAGDPGQWVASHDDVTDLVVAATVERLLDRLEIAELKRLTKRWRREWVVWRSQGGSWMATARVDDVEPTLMCDSPVELEERMRNPGTWAQRAPGPRRPL
;
A
#
# COMPACT_ATOMS: atom_id res chain seq x y z
N MET A 1 -30.72 -15.11 -10.01
CA MET A 1 -29.47 -14.33 -10.05
C MET A 1 -28.71 -14.67 -8.79
N THR A 2 -27.72 -15.54 -8.89
CA THR A 2 -26.95 -16.02 -7.74
C THR A 2 -25.71 -15.15 -7.64
N VAL A 3 -25.64 -14.28 -6.62
CA VAL A 3 -24.44 -13.49 -6.34
C VAL A 3 -23.39 -14.48 -5.83
N SER A 4 -22.30 -14.61 -6.58
CA SER A 4 -21.17 -15.48 -6.26
C SER A 4 -20.57 -15.09 -4.92
N ALA A 5 -20.85 -15.86 -3.87
CA ALA A 5 -20.18 -15.80 -2.57
C ALA A 5 -18.68 -16.19 -2.63
N VAL A 6 -18.17 -16.51 -3.83
CA VAL A 6 -16.81 -17.01 -4.07
C VAL A 6 -15.79 -15.86 -4.17
N ASP A 7 -16.22 -14.62 -4.46
CA ASP A 7 -15.29 -13.49 -4.67
C ASP A 7 -15.10 -12.60 -3.42
N THR A 8 -16.09 -12.55 -2.53
CA THR A 8 -16.06 -11.71 -1.32
C THR A 8 -14.95 -12.11 -0.35
N GLY A 9 -14.60 -13.40 -0.31
CA GLY A 9 -13.51 -13.92 0.53
C GLY A 9 -12.14 -13.37 0.11
N SER A 10 -11.84 -13.39 -1.19
CA SER A 10 -10.53 -13.00 -1.70
C SER A 10 -10.23 -11.51 -1.51
N ALA A 11 -11.23 -10.65 -1.76
CA ALA A 11 -11.06 -9.21 -1.61
C ALA A 11 -10.98 -8.79 -0.15
N TYR A 12 -11.81 -9.36 0.73
CA TYR A 12 -11.74 -9.07 2.17
C TYR A 12 -10.42 -9.55 2.79
N GLU A 13 -9.96 -10.76 2.44
CA GLU A 13 -8.67 -11.30 2.87
C GLU A 13 -7.51 -10.42 2.41
N ARG A 14 -7.55 -9.95 1.16
CA ARG A 14 -6.54 -9.02 0.63
C ARG A 14 -6.57 -7.68 1.35
N ILE A 15 -7.76 -7.16 1.68
CA ILE A 15 -7.86 -5.93 2.48
C ILE A 15 -7.21 -6.14 3.85
N ALA A 16 -7.49 -7.25 4.53
CA ALA A 16 -6.92 -7.55 5.83
C ALA A 16 -5.38 -7.72 5.80
N ALA A 17 -4.84 -8.30 4.71
CA ALA A 17 -3.41 -8.52 4.54
C ALA A 17 -2.64 -7.26 4.13
N ASP A 18 -3.13 -6.54 3.11
CA ASP A 18 -2.41 -5.42 2.49
C ASP A 18 -2.70 -4.08 3.19
N TYR A 19 -3.84 -3.95 3.89
CA TYR A 19 -4.28 -2.72 4.54
C TYR A 19 -4.59 -2.91 6.03
N PRO A 20 -3.71 -3.53 6.83
CA PRO A 20 -3.99 -3.92 8.22
C PRO A 20 -4.26 -2.74 9.17
N ARG A 21 -3.93 -1.51 8.75
CA ARG A 21 -4.20 -0.27 9.52
C ARG A 21 -5.54 0.38 9.17
N TRP A 22 -6.22 -0.11 8.14
CA TRP A 22 -7.55 0.35 7.79
C TRP A 22 -8.58 -0.45 8.58
N HIS A 23 -9.41 0.26 9.35
CA HIS A 23 -10.52 -0.36 10.06
C HIS A 23 -11.73 -0.46 9.14
N VAL A 24 -12.12 -1.71 8.82
CA VAL A 24 -13.19 -2.02 7.87
C VAL A 24 -14.41 -2.58 8.59
N THR A 25 -15.58 -2.07 8.25
CA THR A 25 -16.87 -2.49 8.80
C THR A 25 -17.91 -2.61 7.68
N HIS A 26 -18.97 -3.38 7.93
CA HIS A 26 -20.12 -3.51 7.02
C HIS A 26 -21.38 -3.03 7.75
N ALA A 27 -22.01 -1.97 7.23
CA ALA A 27 -23.14 -1.31 7.87
C ALA A 27 -24.48 -1.79 7.29
N GLY A 28 -25.07 -2.84 7.88
CA GLY A 28 -26.46 -3.29 7.63
C GLY A 28 -26.66 -4.31 6.49
N ASP A 29 -27.93 -4.58 6.14
CA ASP A 29 -28.34 -5.38 4.96
C ASP A 29 -29.60 -4.77 4.32
N PRO A 30 -29.58 -4.29 3.05
CA PRO A 30 -28.39 -4.13 2.20
C PRO A 30 -27.49 -3.02 2.74
N GLY A 31 -26.27 -3.39 3.14
CA GLY A 31 -25.33 -2.50 3.78
C GLY A 31 -24.22 -2.01 2.87
N GLN A 32 -23.49 -0.99 3.34
CA GLN A 32 -22.28 -0.50 2.68
C GLN A 32 -21.04 -0.95 3.45
N TRP A 33 -19.98 -1.23 2.70
CA TRP A 33 -18.64 -1.42 3.25
C TRP A 33 -18.02 -0.05 3.53
N VAL A 34 -17.49 0.13 4.73
CA VAL A 34 -16.89 1.39 5.20
C VAL A 34 -15.52 1.10 5.76
N ALA A 35 -14.52 1.84 5.30
CA ALA A 35 -13.16 1.80 5.82
C ALA A 35 -12.72 3.17 6.36
N SER A 36 -11.98 3.14 7.45
CA SER A 36 -11.42 4.32 8.12
C SER A 36 -9.96 4.10 8.47
N HIS A 37 -9.19 5.18 8.59
CA HIS A 37 -7.77 5.13 8.94
C HIS A 37 -7.41 6.42 9.71
N ASP A 38 -6.60 6.33 10.77
CA ASP A 38 -6.30 7.47 11.65
C ASP A 38 -5.68 8.67 10.92
N ASP A 39 -4.79 8.43 9.96
CA ASP A 39 -4.17 9.46 9.10
C ASP A 39 -5.11 10.05 8.02
N VAL A 40 -6.32 9.52 7.84
CA VAL A 40 -7.25 9.88 6.74
C VAL A 40 -8.59 10.36 7.33
N THR A 41 -8.91 11.63 7.11
CA THR A 41 -10.13 12.25 7.64
C THR A 41 -11.42 11.70 7.03
N ASP A 42 -11.40 11.41 5.72
CA ASP A 42 -12.59 10.98 4.99
C ASP A 42 -12.77 9.46 5.05
N LEU A 43 -13.99 9.01 5.30
CA LEU A 43 -14.35 7.59 5.22
C LEU A 43 -14.34 7.10 3.77
N VAL A 44 -13.82 5.89 3.55
CA VAL A 44 -13.88 5.21 2.26
C VAL A 44 -15.07 4.27 2.26
N VAL A 45 -16.10 4.59 1.48
CA VAL A 45 -17.35 3.83 1.44
C VAL A 45 -17.48 3.12 0.10
N ALA A 46 -18.03 1.91 0.06
CA ALA A 46 -18.34 1.20 -1.19
C ALA A 46 -19.55 0.26 -1.02
N ALA A 47 -20.22 -0.04 -2.13
CA ALA A 47 -21.36 -0.96 -2.14
C ALA A 47 -20.95 -2.45 -2.09
N THR A 48 -19.72 -2.77 -2.47
CA THR A 48 -19.17 -4.14 -2.43
C THR A 48 -17.74 -4.08 -1.91
N VAL A 49 -17.21 -5.21 -1.44
CA VAL A 49 -15.86 -5.29 -0.88
C VAL A 49 -14.77 -5.11 -1.95
N GLU A 50 -15.03 -5.53 -3.19
CA GLU A 50 -14.12 -5.36 -4.33
C GLU A 50 -13.99 -3.88 -4.68
N ARG A 51 -15.12 -3.17 -4.73
CA ARG A 51 -15.11 -1.70 -4.89
C ARG A 51 -14.48 -0.99 -3.69
N LEU A 52 -14.55 -1.58 -2.50
CA LEU A 52 -13.84 -1.05 -1.34
C LEU A 52 -12.33 -1.18 -1.54
N LEU A 53 -11.84 -2.34 -1.97
CA LEU A 53 -10.43 -2.59 -2.26
C LEU A 53 -9.86 -1.58 -3.27
N ASP A 54 -10.54 -1.37 -4.40
CA ASP A 54 -10.12 -0.39 -5.40
C ASP A 54 -10.01 1.03 -4.82
N ARG A 55 -10.98 1.41 -3.98
CA ARG A 55 -10.99 2.74 -3.34
C ARG A 55 -9.92 2.86 -2.26
N LEU A 56 -9.63 1.77 -1.54
CA LEU A 56 -8.55 1.69 -0.56
C LEU A 56 -7.19 1.85 -1.22
N GLU A 57 -6.95 1.23 -2.38
CA GLU A 57 -5.71 1.43 -3.14
C GLU A 57 -5.46 2.93 -3.42
N ILE A 58 -6.49 3.63 -3.88
CA ILE A 58 -6.42 5.08 -4.16
C ILE A 58 -6.21 5.89 -2.88
N ALA A 59 -6.95 5.57 -1.82
CA ALA A 59 -6.87 6.28 -0.55
C ALA A 59 -5.49 6.10 0.11
N GLU A 60 -4.95 4.89 0.07
CA GLU A 60 -3.64 4.55 0.61
C GLU A 60 -2.51 5.21 -0.17
N LEU A 61 -2.60 5.23 -1.51
CA LEU A 61 -1.64 5.96 -2.34
C LEU A 61 -1.64 7.47 -1.98
N LYS A 62 -2.82 8.08 -1.80
CA LYS A 62 -2.93 9.47 -1.36
C LYS A 62 -2.35 9.68 0.03
N ARG A 63 -2.61 8.77 0.97
CA ARG A 63 -2.07 8.81 2.34
C ARG A 63 -0.54 8.80 2.33
N LEU A 64 0.06 7.81 1.67
CA LEU A 64 1.52 7.67 1.57
C LEU A 64 2.14 8.87 0.86
N THR A 65 1.55 9.32 -0.25
CA THR A 65 2.03 10.50 -0.98
C THR A 65 2.00 11.73 -0.08
N LYS A 66 0.91 11.97 0.66
CA LYS A 66 0.81 13.12 1.57
C LYS A 66 1.84 13.04 2.70
N ARG A 67 2.01 11.86 3.30
CA ARG A 67 2.89 11.60 4.44
C ARG A 67 4.36 11.78 4.08
N TRP A 68 4.78 11.23 2.96
CA TRP A 68 6.19 11.10 2.57
C TRP A 68 6.63 12.05 1.45
N ARG A 69 5.78 13.02 1.05
CA ARG A 69 6.04 13.92 -0.10
C ARG A 69 7.39 14.64 -0.10
N ARG A 70 8.04 14.80 1.05
CA ARG A 70 9.33 15.51 1.13
C ARG A 70 10.47 14.59 0.72
N GLU A 71 10.44 13.35 1.19
CA GLU A 71 11.51 12.37 1.03
C GLU A 71 11.27 11.42 -0.15
N TRP A 72 10.02 11.23 -0.58
CA TRP A 72 9.65 10.21 -1.56
C TRP A 72 8.61 10.69 -2.58
N VAL A 73 8.68 10.11 -3.78
CA VAL A 73 7.60 10.09 -4.78
C VAL A 73 6.98 8.70 -4.80
N VAL A 74 5.74 8.59 -4.36
CA VAL A 74 5.02 7.30 -4.29
C VAL A 74 4.07 7.16 -5.47
N TRP A 75 4.04 5.99 -6.11
CA TRP A 75 3.19 5.69 -7.26
C TRP A 75 2.90 4.20 -7.41
N ARG A 76 1.96 3.85 -8.28
CA ARG A 76 1.61 2.46 -8.65
C ARG A 76 2.12 2.15 -10.05
N SER A 77 2.82 1.05 -10.22
CA SER A 77 3.24 0.58 -11.54
C SER A 77 2.05 0.02 -12.33
N GLN A 78 2.18 -0.04 -13.67
CA GLN A 78 1.18 -0.67 -14.53
C GLN A 78 1.00 -2.18 -14.24
N GLY A 79 2.02 -2.83 -13.66
CA GLY A 79 1.98 -4.22 -13.22
C GLY A 79 1.37 -4.42 -11.83
N GLY A 80 0.92 -3.35 -11.17
CA GLY A 80 0.30 -3.44 -9.85
C GLY A 80 1.30 -3.56 -8.69
N SER A 81 2.54 -3.10 -8.85
CA SER A 81 3.53 -2.97 -7.76
C SER A 81 3.47 -1.58 -7.13
N TRP A 82 3.77 -1.52 -5.83
CA TRP A 82 3.94 -0.28 -5.08
C TRP A 82 5.36 0.24 -5.26
N MET A 83 5.48 1.49 -5.69
CA MET A 83 6.75 2.11 -6.04
C MET A 83 6.99 3.36 -5.20
N ALA A 84 8.23 3.57 -4.77
CA ALA A 84 8.66 4.83 -4.17
C ALA A 84 10.06 5.21 -4.67
N THR A 85 10.19 6.42 -5.19
CA THR A 85 11.50 6.96 -5.60
C THR A 85 11.95 8.03 -4.60
N ALA A 86 13.16 7.89 -4.07
CA ALA A 86 13.73 8.82 -3.10
C ALA A 86 14.01 10.19 -3.73
N ARG A 87 13.81 11.26 -2.96
CA ARG A 87 14.15 12.66 -3.31
C ARG A 87 15.41 13.17 -2.59
N VAL A 88 15.95 12.35 -1.70
CA VAL A 88 17.13 12.66 -0.89
C VAL A 88 18.31 11.82 -1.38
N ASP A 89 19.51 12.37 -1.30
CA ASP A 89 20.74 11.68 -1.69
C ASP A 89 21.07 10.51 -0.73
N ASP A 90 21.95 9.61 -1.16
CA ASP A 90 22.57 8.51 -0.38
C ASP A 90 21.68 7.32 0.06
N VAL A 91 20.41 7.26 -0.35
CA VAL A 91 19.50 6.12 -0.09
C VAL A 91 19.20 5.29 -1.35
N GLU A 92 18.62 4.09 -1.18
CA GLU A 92 18.10 3.29 -2.30
C GLU A 92 17.16 4.15 -3.18
N PRO A 93 17.47 4.33 -4.48
CA PRO A 93 16.80 5.36 -5.28
C PRO A 93 15.36 5.00 -5.62
N THR A 94 15.05 3.72 -5.80
CA THR A 94 13.70 3.25 -6.09
C THR A 94 13.42 1.96 -5.34
N LEU A 95 12.36 1.99 -4.53
CA LEU A 95 11.76 0.83 -3.89
C LEU A 95 10.64 0.27 -4.78
N MET A 96 10.55 -1.05 -4.82
CA MET A 96 9.48 -1.81 -5.46
C MET A 96 9.04 -2.88 -4.46
N CYS A 97 7.76 -2.87 -4.13
CA CYS A 97 7.15 -3.76 -3.14
C CYS A 97 5.80 -4.26 -3.63
N ASP A 98 5.37 -5.41 -3.12
CA ASP A 98 4.08 -6.00 -3.50
C ASP A 98 2.92 -5.42 -2.69
N SER A 99 3.20 -4.89 -1.49
CA SER A 99 2.21 -4.28 -0.59
C SER A 99 2.58 -2.84 -0.19
N PRO A 100 1.58 -2.00 0.18
CA PRO A 100 1.85 -0.64 0.65
C PRO A 100 2.50 -0.64 2.04
N VAL A 101 2.26 -1.67 2.86
CA VAL A 101 2.87 -1.83 4.19
C VAL A 101 4.37 -2.03 4.06
N GLU A 102 4.80 -2.98 3.23
CA GLU A 102 6.22 -3.25 2.98
C GLU A 102 6.90 -1.99 2.42
N LEU A 103 6.24 -1.29 1.48
CA LEU A 103 6.74 -0.05 0.93
C LEU A 103 6.94 1.02 2.03
N GLU A 104 5.96 1.23 2.90
CA GLU A 104 6.05 2.23 3.97
C GLU A 104 7.14 1.88 5.00
N GLU A 105 7.33 0.61 5.32
CA GLU A 105 8.41 0.16 6.20
C GLU A 105 9.79 0.42 5.61
N ARG A 106 9.97 0.12 4.31
CA ARG A 106 11.23 0.39 3.60
C ARG A 106 11.48 1.88 3.38
N MET A 107 10.43 2.69 3.15
CA MET A 107 10.55 4.15 3.10
C MET A 107 10.95 4.75 4.45
N ARG A 108 10.49 4.16 5.56
CA ARG A 108 10.85 4.58 6.92
C ARG A 108 12.29 4.23 7.27
N ASN A 109 12.78 3.09 6.80
CA ASN A 109 14.12 2.58 7.06
C ASN A 109 14.85 2.29 5.74
N PRO A 110 15.20 3.32 4.95
CA PRO A 110 15.86 3.10 3.67
C PRO A 110 17.25 2.51 3.89
N GLY A 111 17.59 1.48 3.11
CA GLY A 111 18.95 0.98 3.04
C GLY A 111 19.89 2.05 2.47
N THR A 112 21.09 2.15 3.02
CA THR A 112 22.15 3.02 2.46
C THR A 112 22.86 2.31 1.31
N TRP A 113 23.32 3.06 0.31
CA TRP A 113 24.14 2.50 -0.79
C TRP A 113 25.36 1.70 -0.32
N ALA A 114 25.97 2.11 0.80
CA ALA A 114 27.15 1.46 1.39
C ALA A 114 26.92 -0.01 1.80
N GLN A 115 25.69 -0.41 2.09
CA GLN A 115 25.34 -1.79 2.49
C GLN A 115 25.25 -2.76 1.30
N ARG A 116 25.31 -2.27 0.05
CA ARG A 116 25.28 -3.09 -1.19
C ARG A 116 26.59 -3.07 -1.98
N ALA A 117 27.65 -2.40 -1.51
CA ALA A 117 28.95 -2.52 -2.16
C ALA A 117 29.35 -4.01 -2.19
N PRO A 118 29.69 -4.58 -3.37
CA PRO A 118 30.28 -5.90 -3.40
C PRO A 118 31.51 -5.84 -2.49
N GLY A 119 31.61 -6.75 -1.52
CA GLY A 119 32.82 -6.89 -0.72
C GLY A 119 34.06 -6.92 -1.62
N PRO A 120 35.23 -6.48 -1.13
CA PRO A 120 36.42 -6.38 -1.95
C PRO A 120 36.63 -7.69 -2.71
N ARG A 121 36.74 -7.61 -4.05
CA ARG A 121 37.10 -8.77 -4.88
C ARG A 121 38.41 -9.32 -4.31
N ARG A 122 38.37 -10.56 -3.80
CA ARG A 122 39.60 -11.26 -3.39
C ARG A 122 40.55 -11.30 -4.60
N PRO A 123 41.82 -10.89 -4.45
CA PRO A 123 42.83 -11.22 -5.44
C PRO A 123 42.92 -12.75 -5.56
N LEU A 124 43.02 -13.24 -6.80
CA LEU A 124 43.38 -14.63 -7.10
C LEU A 124 44.80 -14.94 -6.62
#